data_AF-A0A917YHR0-F1
#
_entry.id   AF-A0A917YHR0-F1
#
_cell.length_a   1.000
_cell.length_b   1.000
_cell.length_c   1.000
_cell.angle_alpha   90.00
_cell.angle_beta   90.00
_cell.angle_gamma   90.00
#
_symmetry.space_group_name_H-M   'P 1'
#
loop_
_entity.id
_entity.type
_entity.pdbx_description
1 polymer ?
#
loop_
_entity_poly.entity_id
_entity_poly.type
_entity_poly.pdbx_seq_one_letter_code
_entity_poly.pdbx_strand_id
1 'polypeptide(L)'
;MTVLFFYGTLRHLPLLQQVLGREVAVEPAALPGHTVARAEAGDWPTLVPLAGALASGSLMRDVTDSDLERLDFYEGGFGYRLAAQSVRVSDGTTLTALVYMPPEGQGSAGDWSLDDWRLNWGDVAVATAADVMMLMGQRSGAEVARRYGLMQVRGASRLRAATAAPATRRHHAGDSDVQVLRHRQSYANFFALEEYDLTYRRFDGSRSPVINRAVFVSGDAVTVLPYDPARDRVLLIEQFRAGPMGRGDPQPWLLEAIAGRIDAGETPEQAARREAVEEAGLNLGALEFVAGYYPSPGAKSEYIYSYVALTDLPDGIEGVFGVEGEAEDIRGHLIEFEALMSLIASGEVNNAPLMLTALWLQRERARLRTPRHGDSDNTSV
;
A
#
# COMPACT_ATOMS: atom_id res chain seq x y z
N MET A 1 2.64 6.99 -39.27
CA MET A 1 2.75 6.04 -38.14
C MET A 1 3.14 6.85 -36.93
N THR A 2 2.37 6.75 -35.85
CA THR A 2 2.68 7.46 -34.60
C THR A 2 3.78 6.70 -33.87
N VAL A 3 4.80 7.42 -33.40
CA VAL A 3 5.93 6.85 -32.66
C VAL A 3 5.99 7.53 -31.30
N LEU A 4 6.14 6.76 -30.23
CA LEU A 4 6.29 7.25 -28.86
C LEU A 4 7.68 6.94 -28.33
N PHE A 5 8.23 7.86 -27.54
CA PHE A 5 9.45 7.68 -26.77
C PHE A 5 9.19 7.84 -25.28
N PHE A 6 9.64 6.86 -24.50
CA PHE A 6 9.49 6.81 -23.05
C PHE A 6 10.86 6.94 -22.38
N TYR A 7 11.03 7.90 -21.46
CA TYR A 7 12.27 8.10 -20.70
C TYR A 7 12.17 7.65 -19.23
N GLY A 8 10.95 7.49 -18.71
CA GLY A 8 10.67 7.25 -17.31
C GLY A 8 10.15 5.85 -16.97
N THR A 9 9.17 5.77 -16.06
CA THR A 9 8.61 4.52 -15.52
C THR A 9 8.03 3.61 -16.59
N LEU A 10 7.41 4.17 -17.64
CA LEU A 10 6.89 3.42 -18.80
C LEU A 10 7.98 2.72 -19.64
N ARG A 11 9.27 2.89 -19.32
CA ARG A 11 10.33 2.00 -19.84
C ARG A 11 10.34 0.63 -19.16
N HIS A 12 9.63 0.46 -18.05
CA HIS A 12 9.37 -0.84 -17.47
C HIS A 12 8.26 -1.54 -18.27
N LEU A 13 8.66 -2.52 -19.08
CA LEU A 13 7.77 -3.16 -20.05
C LEU A 13 6.49 -3.75 -19.44
N PRO A 14 6.52 -4.45 -18.28
CA PRO A 14 5.29 -4.92 -17.63
C PRO A 14 4.31 -3.79 -17.30
N LEU A 15 4.81 -2.63 -16.85
CA LEU A 15 3.96 -1.47 -16.59
C LEU A 15 3.35 -0.93 -17.88
N LEU A 16 4.17 -0.74 -18.92
CA LEU A 16 3.69 -0.26 -20.22
C LEU A 16 2.61 -1.19 -20.78
N GLN A 17 2.83 -2.50 -20.77
CA GLN A 17 1.87 -3.48 -21.26
C GLN A 17 0.58 -3.48 -20.42
N GLN A 18 0.68 -3.31 -19.10
CA GLN A 18 -0.49 -3.18 -18.22
C GLN A 18 -1.31 -1.92 -18.57
N VAL A 19 -0.63 -0.78 -18.80
CA VAL A 19 -1.26 0.47 -19.20
C VAL A 19 -1.89 0.32 -20.59
N LEU A 20 -1.22 -0.31 -21.55
CA LEU A 20 -1.73 -0.50 -22.91
C LEU A 20 -2.78 -1.62 -23.03
N GLY A 21 -2.83 -2.54 -22.08
CA GLY A 21 -3.72 -3.70 -22.13
C GLY A 21 -3.36 -4.71 -23.23
N ARG A 22 -2.13 -4.67 -23.75
CA ARG A 22 -1.61 -5.56 -24.79
C ARG A 22 -0.10 -5.67 -24.74
N GLU A 23 0.43 -6.75 -25.31
CA GLU A 23 1.86 -6.87 -25.52
C GLU A 23 2.36 -5.91 -26.60
N VAL A 24 3.55 -5.37 -26.38
CA VAL A 24 4.25 -4.45 -27.28
C VAL A 24 5.74 -4.77 -27.31
N ALA A 25 6.39 -4.38 -28.41
CA ALA A 25 7.83 -4.35 -28.52
C ALA A 25 8.33 -2.90 -28.45
N VAL A 26 9.48 -2.71 -27.81
CA VAL A 26 10.17 -1.42 -27.73
C VAL A 26 11.64 -1.60 -28.06
N GLU A 27 12.27 -0.57 -28.60
CA GLU A 27 13.70 -0.55 -28.92
C GLU A 27 14.44 0.57 -28.17
N PRO A 28 15.73 0.41 -27.84
CA PRO A 28 16.50 1.46 -27.21
C PRO A 28 16.64 2.71 -28.09
N ALA A 29 16.45 3.87 -27.47
CA ALA A 29 16.61 5.17 -28.10
C ALA A 29 17.11 6.21 -27.08
N ALA A 30 17.48 7.39 -27.55
CA ALA A 30 17.92 8.49 -26.70
C ALA A 30 17.31 9.82 -27.17
N LEU A 31 16.93 10.67 -26.22
CA LEU A 31 16.47 12.02 -26.46
C LEU A 31 17.61 13.03 -26.20
N PRO A 32 18.15 13.67 -27.25
CA PRO A 32 19.18 14.69 -27.09
C PRO A 32 18.68 15.95 -26.39
N GLY A 33 19.61 16.67 -25.75
CA GLY A 33 19.35 17.95 -25.09
C GLY A 33 18.61 17.84 -23.76
N HIS A 34 18.44 16.63 -23.24
CA HIS A 34 17.74 16.36 -22.00
C HIS A 34 18.46 15.31 -21.17
N THR A 35 18.21 15.33 -19.87
CA THR A 35 18.54 14.26 -18.92
C THR A 35 17.29 13.85 -18.15
N VAL A 36 17.31 12.65 -17.55
CA VAL A 36 16.26 12.20 -16.63
C VAL A 36 16.76 12.43 -15.22
N ALA A 37 15.95 13.12 -14.41
CA ALA A 37 16.23 13.40 -13.01
C ALA A 37 15.06 12.92 -12.15
N ARG A 38 15.25 12.86 -10.83
CA ARG A 38 14.18 12.58 -9.89
C ARG A 38 13.32 13.83 -9.73
N ALA A 39 12.00 13.71 -9.71
CA ALA A 39 11.12 14.83 -9.44
C ALA A 39 11.33 15.35 -8.01
N GLU A 40 11.19 16.65 -7.79
CA GLU A 40 11.33 17.22 -6.44
C GLU A 40 10.22 16.76 -5.48
N ALA A 41 9.01 16.55 -6.01
CA ALA A 41 7.84 16.15 -5.25
C ALA A 41 7.79 14.65 -4.89
N GLY A 42 8.72 13.83 -5.37
CA GLY A 42 8.78 12.40 -5.03
C GLY A 42 9.60 11.54 -5.97
N ASP A 43 9.53 10.23 -5.79
CA ASP A 43 10.46 9.27 -6.41
C ASP A 43 10.01 8.78 -7.80
N TRP A 44 9.73 9.72 -8.70
CA TRP A 44 9.40 9.45 -10.10
C TRP A 44 10.28 10.28 -11.05
N PRO A 45 10.46 9.84 -12.31
CA PRO A 45 11.32 10.53 -13.25
C PRO A 45 10.69 11.82 -13.77
N THR A 46 11.52 12.82 -14.01
CA THR A 46 11.18 14.03 -14.77
C THR A 46 12.26 14.32 -15.80
N LEU A 47 11.86 14.87 -16.94
CA LEU A 47 12.77 15.23 -18.01
C LEU A 47 13.27 16.67 -17.84
N VAL A 48 14.58 16.87 -17.76
CA VAL A 48 15.20 18.17 -17.55
C VAL A 48 16.02 18.57 -18.77
N PRO A 49 15.82 19.78 -19.34
CA PRO A 49 16.67 20.30 -20.40
C PRO A 49 18.12 20.42 -19.93
N LEU A 50 19.05 19.80 -20.67
CA LEU A 50 20.48 19.88 -20.41
C LEU A 50 21.25 19.77 -21.73
N ALA A 51 21.85 20.89 -22.14
CA ALA A 51 22.59 20.96 -23.41
C ALA A 51 23.74 19.94 -23.45
N GLY A 52 23.81 19.17 -24.53
CA GLY A 52 24.82 18.11 -24.71
C GLY A 52 24.50 16.78 -24.00
N ALA A 53 23.44 16.71 -23.20
CA ALA A 53 23.00 15.46 -22.58
C ALA A 53 22.15 14.59 -23.51
N LEU A 54 22.04 13.31 -23.14
CA LEU A 54 21.24 12.30 -23.83
C LEU A 54 20.42 11.52 -22.79
N ALA A 55 19.11 11.72 -22.77
CA ALA A 55 18.21 10.95 -21.93
C ALA A 55 17.97 9.57 -22.56
N SER A 56 18.39 8.50 -21.89
CA SER A 56 18.13 7.13 -22.37
C SER A 56 16.65 6.77 -22.24
N GLY A 57 16.11 6.09 -23.24
CA GLY A 57 14.71 5.71 -23.29
C GLY A 57 14.39 4.51 -24.18
N SER A 58 13.10 4.27 -24.34
CA SER A 58 12.53 3.19 -25.15
C SER A 58 11.59 3.78 -26.19
N LEU A 59 11.68 3.30 -27.43
CA LEU A 59 10.86 3.74 -28.55
C LEU A 59 9.82 2.68 -28.93
N MET A 60 8.59 3.09 -29.20
CA MET A 60 7.49 2.25 -29.70
C MET A 60 6.96 2.83 -31.03
N ARG A 61 6.92 2.01 -32.09
CA ARG A 61 6.59 2.47 -33.46
C ARG A 61 5.15 2.17 -33.92
N ASP A 62 4.54 1.12 -33.37
CA ASP A 62 3.21 0.66 -33.76
C ASP A 62 2.16 1.17 -32.76
N VAL A 63 2.13 2.50 -32.56
CA VAL A 63 1.19 3.17 -31.65
C VAL A 63 -0.14 3.39 -32.36
N THR A 64 -1.20 2.85 -31.77
CA THR A 64 -2.58 3.01 -32.21
C THR A 64 -3.28 4.15 -31.47
N ASP A 65 -4.42 4.62 -31.98
CA ASP A 65 -5.22 5.64 -31.29
C ASP A 65 -5.68 5.16 -29.89
N SER A 66 -6.00 3.87 -29.75
CA SER A 66 -6.33 3.25 -28.46
C SER A 66 -5.15 3.29 -27.47
N ASP A 67 -3.92 3.10 -27.95
CA ASP A 67 -2.74 3.23 -27.09
C ASP A 67 -2.58 4.65 -26.57
N LEU A 68 -2.77 5.65 -27.44
CA LEU A 68 -2.73 7.06 -27.07
C LEU A 68 -3.80 7.41 -26.04
N GLU A 69 -5.04 6.98 -26.24
CA GLU A 69 -6.13 7.23 -25.27
C GLU A 69 -5.82 6.65 -23.89
N ARG A 70 -5.25 5.44 -23.84
CA ARG A 70 -4.88 4.76 -22.59
C ARG A 70 -3.71 5.45 -21.90
N LEU A 71 -2.69 5.85 -22.66
CA LEU A 71 -1.55 6.59 -22.13
C LEU A 71 -1.92 8.01 -21.69
N ASP A 72 -2.78 8.71 -22.43
CA ASP A 72 -3.27 10.04 -22.06
C ASP A 72 -4.10 9.98 -20.77
N PHE A 73 -4.88 8.92 -20.58
CA PHE A 73 -5.58 8.68 -19.33
C PHE A 73 -4.61 8.45 -18.16
N TYR A 74 -3.55 7.69 -18.37
CA TYR A 74 -2.56 7.33 -17.35
C TYR A 74 -1.61 8.50 -17.00
N GLU A 75 -0.96 9.11 -18.00
CA GLU A 75 0.04 10.18 -17.86
C GLU A 75 -0.61 11.56 -17.72
N GLY A 76 -1.65 11.83 -18.51
CA GLY A 76 -2.29 13.15 -18.57
C GLY A 76 -2.96 13.56 -17.26
N GLY A 77 -3.33 12.59 -16.41
CA GLY A 77 -3.81 12.85 -15.05
C GLY A 77 -2.79 13.57 -14.16
N PHE A 78 -1.50 13.37 -14.41
CA PHE A 78 -0.39 14.02 -13.70
C PHE A 78 0.11 15.30 -14.38
N GLY A 79 -0.60 15.77 -15.41
CA GLY A 79 -0.27 17.00 -16.13
C GLY A 79 0.76 16.83 -17.25
N TYR A 80 1.21 15.60 -17.54
CA TYR A 80 2.08 15.35 -18.68
C TYR A 80 1.35 15.60 -20.00
N ARG A 81 2.06 16.15 -20.98
CA ARG A 81 1.51 16.48 -22.30
C ARG A 81 2.42 15.99 -23.41
N LEU A 82 1.84 15.49 -24.50
CA LEU A 82 2.60 15.06 -25.66
C LEU A 82 3.21 16.25 -26.40
N ALA A 83 4.51 16.16 -26.68
CA ALA A 83 5.21 17.05 -27.59
C ALA A 83 6.06 16.25 -28.58
N ALA A 84 6.18 16.75 -29.81
CA ALA A 84 7.06 16.17 -30.81
C ALA A 84 8.52 16.51 -30.50
N GLN A 85 9.37 15.49 -30.42
CA GLN A 85 10.80 15.61 -30.14
C GLN A 85 11.62 14.83 -31.17
N SER A 86 12.83 15.31 -31.44
CA SER A 86 13.81 14.58 -32.26
C SER A 86 14.53 13.55 -31.38
N VAL A 87 14.34 12.27 -31.67
CA VAL A 87 14.90 11.15 -30.91
C VAL A 87 15.91 10.40 -31.76
N ARG A 88 17.04 10.02 -31.17
CA ARG A 88 18.09 9.23 -31.79
C ARG A 88 17.89 7.74 -31.49
N VAL A 89 17.80 6.92 -32.52
CA VAL A 89 17.69 5.46 -32.38
C VAL A 89 19.06 4.77 -32.47
N SER A 90 19.10 3.48 -32.14
CA SER A 90 20.34 2.72 -31.99
C SER A 90 21.21 2.64 -33.24
N ASP A 91 20.63 2.73 -34.45
CA ASP A 91 21.38 2.77 -35.72
C ASP A 91 22.01 4.15 -36.03
N GLY A 92 21.84 5.13 -35.14
CA GLY A 92 22.35 6.48 -35.27
C GLY A 92 21.43 7.44 -36.03
N THR A 93 20.34 6.96 -36.62
CA THR A 93 19.35 7.82 -37.27
C THR A 93 18.54 8.62 -36.25
N THR A 94 17.97 9.74 -36.71
CA THR A 94 17.08 10.58 -35.90
C THR A 94 15.70 10.56 -36.54
N LEU A 95 14.67 10.45 -35.71
CA LEU A 95 13.28 10.53 -36.14
C LEU A 95 12.48 11.40 -35.17
N THR A 96 11.30 11.84 -35.61
CA THR A 96 10.36 12.54 -34.75
C THR A 96 9.50 11.54 -34.01
N ALA A 97 9.46 11.64 -32.68
CA ALA A 97 8.58 10.86 -31.81
C ALA A 97 7.81 11.79 -30.86
N LEU A 98 6.65 11.34 -30.42
CA LEU A 98 5.89 11.99 -29.36
C LEU A 98 6.47 11.60 -27.99
N VAL A 99 6.55 12.56 -27.08
CA VAL A 99 7.11 12.40 -25.73
C VAL A 99 6.15 13.05 -24.72
N TYR A 100 5.83 12.35 -23.64
CA TYR A 100 5.11 12.92 -22.50
C TYR A 100 6.04 13.85 -21.71
N MET A 101 5.92 15.15 -21.96
CA MET A 101 6.70 16.19 -21.29
C MET A 101 6.11 16.48 -19.91
N PRO A 102 6.95 16.68 -18.87
CA PRO A 102 6.48 17.01 -17.53
C PRO A 102 5.76 18.37 -17.53
N PRO A 103 4.83 18.61 -16.60
CA PRO A 103 4.20 19.92 -16.40
C PRO A 103 5.23 21.03 -16.18
N GLU A 104 4.92 22.23 -16.68
CA GLU A 104 5.76 23.40 -16.48
C GLU A 104 5.99 23.69 -14.99
N GLY A 105 7.24 24.03 -14.65
CA GLY A 105 7.62 24.33 -13.27
C GLY A 105 7.87 23.12 -12.37
N GLN A 106 7.79 21.89 -12.89
CA GLN A 106 8.18 20.70 -12.11
C GLN A 106 9.68 20.72 -11.79
N GLY A 107 10.01 20.81 -10.50
CA GLY A 107 11.38 20.76 -10.00
C GLY A 107 12.01 19.36 -10.07
N SER A 108 13.33 19.30 -9.90
CA SER A 108 14.11 18.06 -9.86
C SER A 108 15.04 18.00 -8.64
N ALA A 109 15.26 16.78 -8.13
CA ALA A 109 16.01 16.50 -6.91
C ALA A 109 17.04 15.38 -7.13
N GLY A 110 18.09 15.69 -7.90
CA GLY A 110 19.20 14.77 -8.16
C GLY A 110 18.90 13.70 -9.21
N ASP A 111 19.77 12.71 -9.29
CA ASP A 111 19.71 11.65 -10.29
C ASP A 111 18.55 10.68 -10.01
N TRP A 112 18.01 10.08 -11.08
CA TRP A 112 17.00 9.02 -10.99
C TRP A 112 17.46 7.77 -11.74
N SER A 113 17.23 6.62 -11.13
CA SER A 113 17.60 5.31 -11.65
C SER A 113 16.36 4.49 -11.91
N LEU A 114 16.18 4.07 -13.17
CA LEU A 114 15.09 3.17 -13.54
C LEU A 114 15.24 1.81 -12.86
N ASP A 115 16.47 1.35 -12.60
CA ASP A 115 16.71 0.03 -12.00
C ASP A 115 16.40 0.05 -10.49
N ASP A 116 16.75 1.14 -9.80
CA ASP A 116 16.35 1.32 -8.39
C ASP A 116 14.84 1.47 -8.28
N TRP A 117 14.22 2.25 -9.17
CA TRP A 117 12.77 2.37 -9.22
C TRP A 117 12.09 1.03 -9.51
N ARG A 118 12.62 0.21 -10.42
CA ARG A 118 12.07 -1.13 -10.71
C ARG A 118 12.13 -2.04 -9.48
N LEU A 119 13.24 -2.02 -8.76
CA LEU A 119 13.44 -2.84 -7.56
C LEU A 119 12.47 -2.46 -6.45
N ASN A 120 12.22 -1.15 -6.26
CA ASN A 120 11.43 -0.65 -5.13
C ASN A 120 9.93 -0.50 -5.46
N TRP A 121 9.59 -0.17 -6.71
CA TRP A 121 8.25 0.26 -7.11
C TRP A 121 7.66 -0.48 -8.31
N GLY A 122 8.46 -1.24 -9.07
CA GLY A 122 8.03 -1.85 -10.34
C GLY A 122 6.74 -2.67 -10.20
N ASP A 123 6.75 -3.64 -9.30
CA ASP A 123 5.59 -4.53 -9.09
C ASP A 123 4.38 -3.77 -8.55
N VAL A 124 4.59 -2.83 -7.62
CA VAL A 124 3.52 -1.99 -7.05
C VAL A 124 2.90 -1.14 -8.15
N ALA A 125 3.71 -0.52 -8.99
CA ALA A 125 3.25 0.31 -10.10
C ALA A 125 2.44 -0.48 -11.12
N VAL A 126 2.83 -1.73 -11.42
CA VAL A 126 2.05 -2.63 -12.29
C VAL A 126 0.70 -2.96 -11.64
N ALA A 127 0.70 -3.36 -10.37
CA ALA A 127 -0.53 -3.68 -9.64
C ALA A 127 -1.47 -2.48 -9.54
N THR A 128 -0.93 -1.27 -9.32
CA THR A 128 -1.69 -0.02 -9.28
C THR A 128 -2.17 0.39 -10.66
N ALA A 129 -1.39 0.21 -11.71
CA ALA A 129 -1.81 0.51 -13.08
C ALA A 129 -3.03 -0.33 -13.49
N ALA A 130 -3.15 -1.58 -13.01
CA ALA A 130 -4.38 -2.36 -13.19
C ALA A 130 -5.61 -1.64 -12.60
N ASP A 131 -5.50 -1.12 -11.37
CA ASP A 131 -6.59 -0.37 -10.73
C ASP A 131 -6.90 0.95 -11.45
N VAL A 132 -5.86 1.66 -11.89
CA VAL A 132 -6.00 2.89 -12.69
C VAL A 132 -6.77 2.59 -13.97
N MET A 133 -6.32 1.61 -14.75
CA MET A 133 -6.92 1.32 -16.06
C MET A 133 -8.33 0.75 -15.97
N MET A 134 -8.71 0.10 -14.85
CA MET A 134 -10.12 -0.29 -14.62
C MET A 134 -11.07 0.91 -14.49
N LEU A 135 -10.56 2.07 -14.08
CA LEU A 135 -11.33 3.30 -13.95
C LEU A 135 -11.40 4.12 -15.25
N MET A 136 -10.67 3.73 -16.29
CA MET A 136 -10.76 4.37 -17.59
C MET A 136 -12.20 4.30 -18.12
N GLY A 137 -12.73 5.44 -18.56
CA GLY A 137 -14.13 5.57 -18.99
C GLY A 137 -15.15 5.66 -17.84
N GLN A 138 -14.74 5.48 -16.58
CA GLN A 138 -15.57 5.69 -15.40
C GLN A 138 -15.23 6.98 -14.64
N ARG A 139 -13.97 7.41 -14.70
CA ARG A 139 -13.42 8.61 -14.04
C ARG A 139 -12.49 9.35 -14.99
N SER A 140 -12.19 10.62 -14.71
CA SER A 140 -11.12 11.36 -15.40
C SER A 140 -9.74 10.99 -14.87
N GLY A 141 -8.70 11.11 -15.70
CA GLY A 141 -7.31 10.86 -15.28
C GLY A 141 -6.89 11.74 -14.08
N ALA A 142 -7.35 12.98 -14.02
CA ALA A 142 -7.06 13.89 -12.91
C ALA A 142 -7.70 13.45 -11.58
N GLU A 143 -8.90 12.85 -11.60
CA GLU A 143 -9.52 12.26 -10.40
C GLU A 143 -8.79 11.00 -9.91
N VAL A 144 -8.18 10.26 -10.83
CA VAL A 144 -7.36 9.10 -10.49
C VAL A 144 -6.01 9.55 -9.93
N ALA A 145 -5.34 10.49 -10.57
CA ALA A 145 -4.04 11.03 -10.13
C ALA A 145 -4.10 11.59 -8.70
N ARG A 146 -5.17 12.32 -8.33
CA ARG A 146 -5.37 12.82 -6.95
C ARG A 146 -5.44 11.73 -5.88
N ARG A 147 -5.73 10.49 -6.25
CA ARG A 147 -5.85 9.34 -5.35
C ARG A 147 -4.73 8.31 -5.55
N TYR A 148 -3.72 8.63 -6.37
CA TYR A 148 -2.73 7.66 -6.80
C TYR A 148 -1.98 7.02 -5.63
N GLY A 149 -1.60 7.80 -4.61
CA GLY A 149 -0.96 7.26 -3.39
C GLY A 149 -1.82 6.20 -2.68
N LEU A 150 -3.13 6.47 -2.51
CA LEU A 150 -4.07 5.48 -1.94
C LEU A 150 -4.22 4.23 -2.83
N MET A 151 -4.12 4.41 -4.15
CA MET A 151 -4.14 3.29 -5.10
C MET A 151 -2.81 2.51 -5.10
N GLN A 152 -1.69 3.13 -4.75
CA GLN A 152 -0.42 2.44 -4.51
C GLN A 152 -0.48 1.57 -3.26
N VAL A 153 -1.06 2.09 -2.17
CA VAL A 153 -1.32 1.30 -0.94
C VAL A 153 -2.15 0.05 -1.26
N ARG A 154 -3.20 0.19 -2.07
CA ARG A 154 -4.00 -0.94 -2.55
C ARG A 154 -3.20 -1.89 -3.45
N GLY A 155 -2.40 -1.37 -4.38
CA GLY A 155 -1.53 -2.17 -5.25
C GLY A 155 -0.56 -3.02 -4.45
N ALA A 156 0.11 -2.44 -3.45
CA ALA A 156 0.99 -3.13 -2.52
C ALA A 156 0.25 -4.23 -1.72
N SER A 157 -0.98 -3.94 -1.28
CA SER A 157 -1.82 -4.92 -0.57
C SER A 157 -2.15 -6.14 -1.44
N ARG A 158 -2.42 -5.92 -2.74
CA ARG A 158 -2.64 -7.03 -3.70
C ARG A 158 -1.40 -7.90 -3.88
N LEU A 159 -0.21 -7.30 -3.91
CA LEU A 159 1.04 -8.06 -4.00
C LEU A 159 1.26 -8.93 -2.76
N ARG A 160 1.03 -8.38 -1.55
CA ARG A 160 1.10 -9.17 -0.31
C ARG A 160 0.10 -10.34 -0.32
N ALA A 161 -1.11 -10.09 -0.82
CA ALA A 161 -2.16 -11.12 -0.95
C ALA A 161 -1.85 -12.20 -2.00
N ALA A 162 -0.88 -12.00 -2.90
CA ALA A 162 -0.50 -12.98 -3.92
C ALA A 162 0.09 -14.26 -3.30
N THR A 163 0.63 -14.18 -2.08
CA THR A 163 1.04 -15.37 -1.31
C THR A 163 -0.17 -15.95 -0.58
N ALA A 164 -0.76 -17.00 -1.16
CA ALA A 164 -1.95 -17.62 -0.59
C ALA A 164 -1.67 -18.33 0.74
N ALA A 165 -2.54 -18.10 1.73
CA ALA A 165 -2.52 -18.89 2.96
C ALA A 165 -2.87 -20.37 2.69
N PRO A 166 -2.37 -21.32 3.50
CA PRO A 166 -2.62 -22.75 3.31
C PRO A 166 -4.11 -23.09 3.15
N ALA A 167 -4.41 -24.00 2.22
CA ALA A 167 -5.77 -24.47 1.95
C ALA A 167 -5.89 -25.99 2.15
N THR A 168 -5.35 -26.51 3.25
CA THR A 168 -5.34 -27.96 3.54
C THR A 168 -6.70 -28.52 3.96
N ARG A 169 -7.58 -27.66 4.50
CA ARG A 169 -8.96 -28.01 4.90
C ARG A 169 -10.04 -27.29 4.09
N ARG A 170 -9.77 -26.06 3.67
CA ARG A 170 -10.68 -25.24 2.86
C ARG A 170 -10.47 -25.53 1.37
N HIS A 171 -11.44 -25.13 0.54
CA HIS A 171 -11.35 -25.25 -0.91
C HIS A 171 -10.11 -24.51 -1.45
N HIS A 172 -9.35 -25.15 -2.32
CA HIS A 172 -8.27 -24.53 -3.07
C HIS A 172 -8.86 -23.89 -4.33
N ALA A 173 -9.00 -22.57 -4.34
CA ALA A 173 -9.57 -21.86 -5.47
C ALA A 173 -8.69 -22.02 -6.73
N GLY A 174 -9.33 -22.33 -7.86
CA GLY A 174 -8.71 -22.26 -9.19
C GLY A 174 -9.10 -21.00 -9.95
N ASP A 175 -8.36 -20.65 -11.00
CA ASP A 175 -8.55 -19.38 -11.75
C ASP A 175 -9.94 -19.20 -12.36
N SER A 176 -10.66 -20.30 -12.60
CA SER A 176 -12.02 -20.26 -13.15
C SER A 176 -13.12 -20.31 -12.09
N ASP A 177 -12.78 -20.45 -10.80
CA ASP A 177 -13.77 -20.60 -9.73
C ASP A 177 -14.53 -19.32 -9.45
N VAL A 178 -13.96 -18.15 -9.76
CA VAL A 178 -14.63 -16.86 -9.67
C VAL A 178 -14.51 -16.15 -11.00
N GLN A 179 -15.64 -15.71 -11.54
CA GLN A 179 -15.67 -14.92 -12.77
C GLN A 179 -16.41 -13.62 -12.52
N VAL A 180 -15.67 -12.51 -12.61
CA VAL A 180 -16.23 -11.17 -12.59
C VAL A 180 -16.80 -10.85 -13.97
N LEU A 181 -18.08 -10.51 -14.02
CA LEU A 181 -18.80 -10.15 -15.23
C LEU A 181 -18.86 -8.64 -15.41
N ARG A 182 -18.95 -7.90 -14.30
CA ARG A 182 -18.96 -6.43 -14.30
C ARG A 182 -18.36 -5.90 -13.01
N HIS A 183 -17.57 -4.84 -13.14
CA HIS A 183 -16.97 -4.09 -12.05
C HIS A 183 -17.43 -2.63 -12.13
N ARG A 184 -17.72 -2.02 -10.98
CA ARG A 184 -18.07 -0.61 -10.84
C ARG A 184 -17.44 -0.05 -9.57
N GLN A 185 -16.97 1.20 -9.60
CA GLN A 185 -16.55 1.92 -8.39
C GLN A 185 -17.57 3.01 -8.05
N SER A 186 -18.58 2.64 -7.26
CA SER A 186 -19.73 3.49 -6.91
C SER A 186 -19.35 4.70 -6.08
N TYR A 187 -18.32 4.57 -5.23
CA TYR A 187 -17.77 5.67 -4.43
C TYR A 187 -16.26 5.56 -4.38
N ALA A 188 -15.56 6.70 -4.43
CA ALA A 188 -14.19 6.73 -3.98
C ALA A 188 -13.71 8.12 -3.57
N ASN A 189 -13.07 8.16 -2.41
CA ASN A 189 -12.34 9.29 -1.87
C ASN A 189 -11.12 8.74 -1.11
N PHE A 190 -11.06 8.90 0.22
CA PHE A 190 -10.06 8.26 1.07
C PHE A 190 -10.14 6.72 1.02
N PHE A 191 -11.35 6.18 1.01
CA PHE A 191 -11.64 4.77 0.73
C PHE A 191 -12.41 4.63 -0.58
N ALA A 192 -12.51 3.41 -1.11
CA ALA A 192 -13.34 3.11 -2.27
C ALA A 192 -14.43 2.07 -1.92
N LEU A 193 -15.58 2.18 -2.58
CA LEU A 193 -16.61 1.15 -2.59
C LEU A 193 -16.72 0.61 -4.01
N GLU A 194 -16.53 -0.70 -4.14
CA GLU A 194 -16.57 -1.39 -5.43
C GLU A 194 -17.67 -2.43 -5.46
N GLU A 195 -18.35 -2.53 -6.60
CA GLU A 195 -19.39 -3.51 -6.84
C GLU A 195 -18.96 -4.47 -7.93
N TYR A 196 -19.19 -5.75 -7.66
CA TYR A 196 -18.88 -6.85 -8.56
C TYR A 196 -20.15 -7.62 -8.87
N ASP A 197 -20.52 -7.68 -10.14
CA ASP A 197 -21.45 -8.70 -10.63
C ASP A 197 -20.58 -9.90 -11.02
N LEU A 198 -20.74 -11.01 -10.32
CA LEU A 198 -19.86 -12.17 -10.48
C LEU A 198 -20.61 -13.49 -10.38
N THR A 199 -19.97 -14.55 -10.86
CA THR A 199 -20.37 -15.94 -10.60
C THR A 199 -19.23 -16.67 -9.91
N TYR A 200 -19.56 -17.70 -9.13
CA TYR A 200 -18.56 -18.55 -8.48
C TYR A 200 -18.91 -20.03 -8.54
N ARG A 201 -17.90 -20.89 -8.36
CA ARG A 201 -18.04 -22.34 -8.26
C ARG A 201 -18.67 -22.72 -6.93
N ARG A 202 -19.78 -23.44 -6.97
CA ARG A 202 -20.43 -24.00 -5.78
C ARG A 202 -19.77 -25.32 -5.37
N PHE A 203 -19.94 -25.71 -4.12
CA PHE A 203 -19.38 -26.95 -3.57
C PHE A 203 -19.97 -28.23 -4.18
N ASP A 204 -21.17 -28.16 -4.77
CA ASP A 204 -21.77 -29.26 -5.55
C ASP A 204 -21.21 -29.37 -6.98
N GLY A 205 -20.28 -28.48 -7.36
CA GLY A 205 -19.72 -28.42 -8.69
C GLY A 205 -20.58 -27.70 -9.73
N SER A 206 -21.65 -27.02 -9.35
CA SER A 206 -22.39 -26.13 -10.26
C SER A 206 -21.82 -24.70 -10.24
N ARG A 207 -22.24 -23.88 -11.20
CA ARG A 207 -21.97 -22.43 -11.19
C ARG A 207 -23.10 -21.72 -10.44
N SER A 208 -22.77 -20.69 -9.66
CA SER A 208 -23.79 -19.82 -9.08
C SER A 208 -24.53 -19.03 -10.17
N PRO A 209 -25.77 -18.59 -9.91
CA PRO A 209 -26.34 -17.42 -10.58
C PRO A 209 -25.41 -16.22 -10.43
N VAL A 210 -25.62 -15.21 -11.27
CA VAL A 210 -24.97 -13.91 -11.10
C VAL A 210 -25.40 -13.34 -9.76
N ILE A 211 -24.42 -12.97 -8.94
CA ILE A 211 -24.62 -12.27 -7.67
C ILE A 211 -23.94 -10.92 -7.74
N ASN A 212 -24.47 -9.96 -6.99
CA ASN A 212 -23.83 -8.67 -6.76
C ASN A 212 -23.19 -8.65 -5.37
N ARG A 213 -21.95 -8.16 -5.28
CA ARG A 213 -21.23 -7.96 -4.03
C ARG A 213 -20.60 -6.57 -4.00
N ALA A 214 -20.86 -5.85 -2.92
CA ALA A 214 -20.16 -4.61 -2.61
C ALA A 214 -18.97 -4.92 -1.69
N VAL A 215 -17.81 -4.35 -2.02
CA VAL A 215 -16.57 -4.48 -1.27
C VAL A 215 -16.09 -3.08 -0.90
N PHE A 216 -15.93 -2.85 0.40
CA PHE A 216 -15.23 -1.70 0.94
C PHE A 216 -13.72 -1.93 0.80
N VAL A 217 -13.12 -1.13 -0.07
CA VAL A 217 -11.73 -1.26 -0.48
C VAL A 217 -10.88 -0.25 0.27
N SER A 218 -9.86 -0.80 0.92
CA SER A 218 -8.82 -0.10 1.68
C SER A 218 -7.49 -0.84 1.52
N GLY A 219 -6.42 -0.30 2.12
CA GLY A 219 -5.13 -0.99 2.21
C GLY A 219 -5.09 -2.01 3.34
N ASP A 220 -4.02 -2.79 3.37
CA ASP A 220 -3.65 -3.56 4.55
C ASP A 220 -3.22 -2.62 5.68
N ALA A 221 -3.36 -3.11 6.91
CA ALA A 221 -2.98 -2.39 8.11
C ALA A 221 -2.11 -3.26 9.02
N VAL A 222 -1.44 -2.62 9.95
CA VAL A 222 -0.68 -3.26 11.00
C VAL A 222 -1.25 -2.89 12.36
N THR A 223 -1.17 -3.80 13.32
CA THR A 223 -1.32 -3.47 14.73
C THR A 223 -0.14 -3.99 15.53
N VAL A 224 0.26 -3.27 16.57
CA VAL A 224 1.34 -3.68 17.45
C VAL A 224 1.03 -3.32 18.90
N LEU A 225 1.10 -4.33 19.78
CA LEU A 225 0.92 -4.13 21.23
C LEU A 225 2.29 -4.11 21.91
N PRO A 226 2.77 -2.94 22.38
CA PRO A 226 3.95 -2.88 23.24
C PRO A 226 3.69 -3.64 24.54
N TYR A 227 4.60 -4.54 24.90
CA TYR A 227 4.53 -5.37 26.10
C TYR A 227 5.88 -5.38 26.80
N ASP A 228 5.86 -5.08 28.11
CA ASP A 228 7.00 -5.17 29.01
C ASP A 228 6.93 -6.50 29.77
N PRO A 229 7.72 -7.52 29.37
CA PRO A 229 7.72 -8.81 30.05
C PRO A 229 8.37 -8.78 31.44
N ALA A 230 9.15 -7.76 31.78
CA ALA A 230 9.74 -7.64 33.11
C ALA A 230 8.68 -7.16 34.12
N ARG A 231 7.95 -6.10 33.76
CA ARG A 231 6.95 -5.46 34.62
C ARG A 231 5.53 -5.98 34.46
N ASP A 232 5.26 -6.77 33.43
CA ASP A 232 3.94 -7.33 33.13
C ASP A 232 2.86 -6.36 32.67
N ARG A 233 3.25 -5.37 31.87
CA ARG A 233 2.35 -4.30 31.46
C ARG A 233 2.40 -4.05 29.97
N VAL A 234 1.35 -3.42 29.49
CA VAL A 234 1.17 -3.07 28.08
C VAL A 234 0.88 -1.58 27.96
N LEU A 235 1.22 -1.02 26.81
CA LEU A 235 0.76 0.32 26.43
C LEU A 235 -0.38 0.17 25.42
N LEU A 236 -1.56 0.66 25.78
CA LEU A 236 -2.68 0.83 24.87
C LEU A 236 -2.72 2.26 24.37
N ILE A 237 -3.42 2.48 23.26
CA ILE A 237 -3.81 3.81 22.81
C ILE A 237 -5.33 3.96 22.84
N GLU A 238 -5.80 5.18 23.03
CA GLU A 238 -7.21 5.57 22.97
C GLU A 238 -7.38 6.67 21.93
N GLN A 239 -8.28 6.45 20.97
CA GLN A 239 -8.56 7.43 19.92
C GLN A 239 -10.02 7.36 19.45
N PHE A 240 -10.48 8.46 18.86
CA PHE A 240 -11.80 8.54 18.25
C PHE A 240 -11.88 7.67 16.99
N ARG A 241 -12.94 6.86 16.86
CA ARG A 241 -13.23 6.11 15.64
C ARG A 241 -14.60 6.48 15.07
N ALA A 242 -14.58 6.90 13.81
CA ALA A 242 -15.78 7.27 13.07
C ALA A 242 -16.76 6.10 12.85
N GLY A 243 -16.28 4.85 12.84
CA GLY A 243 -17.13 3.67 12.64
C GLY A 243 -18.17 3.49 13.75
N PRO A 244 -17.75 3.33 15.02
CA PRO A 244 -18.66 3.33 16.18
C PRO A 244 -19.55 4.57 16.25
N MET A 245 -19.02 5.77 16.00
CA MET A 245 -19.85 6.99 15.92
C MET A 245 -20.95 6.87 14.86
N GLY A 246 -20.60 6.45 13.64
CA GLY A 246 -21.56 6.26 12.54
C GLY A 246 -22.58 5.13 12.79
N ARG A 247 -22.24 4.17 13.64
CA ARG A 247 -23.15 3.15 14.16
C ARG A 247 -24.16 3.71 15.19
N GLY A 248 -23.90 4.89 15.74
CA GLY A 248 -24.65 5.49 16.84
C GLY A 248 -24.17 5.04 18.23
N ASP A 249 -22.91 4.61 18.34
CA ASP A 249 -22.30 4.27 19.62
C ASP A 249 -22.14 5.53 20.49
N PRO A 250 -22.63 5.55 21.74
CA PRO A 250 -22.42 6.69 22.63
C PRO A 250 -20.96 6.87 23.08
N GLN A 251 -20.09 5.86 22.91
CA GLN A 251 -18.69 5.89 23.31
C GLN A 251 -17.77 5.56 22.11
N PRO A 252 -17.52 6.51 21.18
CA PRO A 252 -16.76 6.25 19.97
C PRO A 252 -15.23 6.36 20.15
N TRP A 253 -14.73 6.55 21.37
CA TRP A 253 -13.31 6.42 21.69
C TRP A 253 -13.02 4.98 22.13
N LEU A 254 -12.03 4.36 21.51
CA LEU A 254 -11.73 2.94 21.72
C LEU A 254 -10.32 2.78 22.26
N LEU A 255 -10.17 1.85 23.20
CA LEU A 255 -8.88 1.29 23.58
C LEU A 255 -8.42 0.29 22.52
N GLU A 256 -7.21 0.50 22.02
CA GLU A 256 -6.63 -0.22 20.88
C GLU A 256 -5.14 -0.51 21.12
N ALA A 257 -4.59 -1.41 20.30
CA ALA A 257 -3.15 -1.47 20.09
C ALA A 257 -2.75 -0.32 19.13
N ILE A 258 -1.47 0.05 19.10
CA ILE A 258 -0.91 0.97 18.10
C ILE A 258 -1.21 0.39 16.72
N ALA A 259 -1.71 1.20 15.79
CA ALA A 259 -2.21 0.71 14.52
C ALA A 259 -2.20 1.77 13.42
N GLY A 260 -1.82 1.34 12.22
CA GLY A 260 -1.98 2.19 11.05
C GLY A 260 -1.86 1.44 9.73
N ARG A 261 -1.97 2.19 8.64
CA ARG A 261 -1.95 1.59 7.29
C ARG A 261 -0.52 1.25 6.91
N ILE A 262 -0.37 0.19 6.13
CA ILE A 262 0.92 -0.17 5.57
C ILE A 262 1.08 0.59 4.26
N ASP A 263 2.03 1.51 4.22
CA ASP A 263 2.26 2.32 3.04
C ASP A 263 2.86 1.51 1.89
N ALA A 264 2.76 2.06 0.68
CA ALA A 264 3.34 1.43 -0.49
C ALA A 264 4.87 1.43 -0.37
N GLY A 265 5.48 0.26 -0.56
CA GLY A 265 6.93 0.06 -0.37
C GLY A 265 7.34 -0.31 1.06
N GLU A 266 6.39 -0.37 2.00
CA GLU A 266 6.63 -0.71 3.41
C GLU A 266 6.30 -2.19 3.71
N THR A 267 7.11 -2.85 4.54
CA THR A 267 6.76 -4.14 5.15
C THR A 267 5.85 -3.93 6.37
N PRO A 268 5.05 -4.94 6.78
CA PRO A 268 4.26 -4.80 8.00
C PRO A 268 5.12 -4.47 9.25
N GLU A 269 6.34 -4.99 9.38
CA GLU A 269 7.22 -4.62 10.51
C GLU A 269 7.69 -3.16 10.46
N GLN A 270 7.97 -2.63 9.27
CA GLN A 270 8.36 -1.22 9.12
C GLN A 270 7.20 -0.31 9.51
N ALA A 271 5.99 -0.62 9.05
CA ALA A 271 4.78 0.09 9.42
C ALA A 271 4.57 0.08 10.94
N ALA A 272 4.67 -1.08 11.59
CA ALA A 272 4.52 -1.19 13.04
C ALA A 272 5.48 -0.26 13.82
N ARG A 273 6.71 -0.14 13.33
CA ARG A 273 7.73 0.69 13.96
C ARG A 273 7.51 2.17 13.73
N ARG A 274 7.12 2.57 12.51
CA ARG A 274 6.76 3.95 12.17
C ARG A 274 5.58 4.42 13.02
N GLU A 275 4.49 3.65 13.01
CA GLU A 275 3.27 3.96 13.77
C GLU A 275 3.55 4.05 15.28
N ALA A 276 4.43 3.20 15.82
CA ALA A 276 4.78 3.29 17.25
C ALA A 276 5.55 4.56 17.63
N VAL A 277 6.35 5.11 16.72
CA VAL A 277 6.99 6.42 16.92
C VAL A 277 5.96 7.54 16.82
N GLU A 278 5.06 7.47 15.85
CA GLU A 278 4.02 8.49 15.58
C GLU A 278 2.94 8.54 16.69
N GLU A 279 2.36 7.39 17.04
CA GLU A 279 1.22 7.29 17.96
C GLU A 279 1.60 7.16 19.45
N ALA A 280 2.87 6.85 19.76
CA ALA A 280 3.30 6.62 21.15
C ALA A 280 4.74 7.09 21.48
N GLY A 281 5.48 7.65 20.53
CA GLY A 281 6.88 8.05 20.74
C GLY A 281 7.81 6.88 21.10
N LEU A 282 7.45 5.64 20.72
CA LEU A 282 8.14 4.43 21.15
C LEU A 282 9.05 3.85 20.07
N ASN A 283 10.28 3.55 20.47
CA ASN A 283 11.16 2.66 19.72
C ASN A 283 10.90 1.22 20.15
N LEU A 284 10.25 0.44 19.29
CA LEU A 284 9.91 -0.95 19.58
C LEU A 284 11.15 -1.85 19.60
N GLY A 285 11.17 -2.82 20.52
CA GLY A 285 12.20 -3.87 20.53
C GLY A 285 11.89 -5.00 19.53
N ALA A 286 12.02 -6.24 19.99
CA ALA A 286 11.75 -7.41 19.17
C ALA A 286 10.25 -7.56 18.90
N LEU A 287 9.88 -7.80 17.65
CA LEU A 287 8.50 -8.05 17.23
C LEU A 287 8.22 -9.56 17.21
N GLU A 288 7.15 -9.98 17.90
CA GLU A 288 6.59 -11.31 17.83
C GLU A 288 5.34 -11.26 16.95
N PHE A 289 5.36 -11.97 15.81
CA PHE A 289 4.21 -12.03 14.92
C PHE A 289 3.05 -12.80 15.58
N VAL A 290 1.90 -12.14 15.65
CA VAL A 290 0.69 -12.68 16.27
C VAL A 290 -0.13 -13.45 15.22
N ALA A 291 -0.59 -12.75 14.19
CA ALA A 291 -1.41 -13.30 13.12
C ALA A 291 -1.57 -12.30 11.96
N GLY A 292 -1.92 -12.85 10.78
CA GLY A 292 -2.49 -12.10 9.66
C GLY A 292 -3.95 -12.51 9.46
N TYR A 293 -4.88 -11.56 9.33
CA TYR A 293 -6.31 -11.89 9.23
C TYR A 293 -7.16 -10.80 8.54
N TYR A 294 -8.31 -11.21 8.03
CA TYR A 294 -9.37 -10.30 7.59
C TYR A 294 -10.29 -9.97 8.77
N PRO A 295 -10.51 -8.69 9.12
CA PRO A 295 -11.36 -8.32 10.25
C PRO A 295 -12.86 -8.53 9.95
N SER A 296 -13.27 -8.40 8.68
CA SER A 296 -14.65 -8.62 8.25
C SER A 296 -14.70 -9.02 6.75
N PRO A 297 -14.35 -10.27 6.40
CA PRO A 297 -14.14 -10.70 5.01
C PRO A 297 -15.43 -10.70 4.16
N GLY A 298 -16.60 -10.53 4.78
CA GLY A 298 -17.86 -10.44 4.05
C GLY A 298 -18.02 -9.15 3.25
N ALA A 299 -17.27 -8.09 3.59
CA ALA A 299 -17.41 -6.78 2.95
C ALA A 299 -16.11 -5.98 2.83
N LYS A 300 -15.07 -6.24 3.64
CA LYS A 300 -13.83 -5.46 3.62
C LYS A 300 -12.70 -6.20 2.92
N SER A 301 -11.92 -5.49 2.10
CA SER A 301 -10.67 -6.01 1.52
C SER A 301 -9.47 -5.93 2.47
N GLU A 302 -9.58 -5.15 3.54
CA GLU A 302 -8.53 -4.93 4.55
C GLU A 302 -7.98 -6.24 5.11
N TYR A 303 -6.65 -6.37 5.13
CA TYR A 303 -5.95 -7.43 5.84
C TYR A 303 -5.08 -6.82 6.93
N ILE A 304 -5.13 -7.37 8.13
CA ILE A 304 -4.41 -6.84 9.30
C ILE A 304 -3.29 -7.79 9.68
N TYR A 305 -2.09 -7.25 9.88
CA TYR A 305 -0.93 -7.94 10.45
C TYR A 305 -0.75 -7.48 11.90
N SER A 306 -0.87 -8.38 12.86
CA SER A 306 -0.72 -8.05 14.28
C SER A 306 0.61 -8.54 14.85
N TYR A 307 1.17 -7.73 15.74
CA TYR A 307 2.42 -8.01 16.45
C TYR A 307 2.29 -7.72 17.95
N VAL A 308 3.11 -8.38 18.76
CA VAL A 308 3.48 -7.93 20.10
C VAL A 308 4.93 -7.44 20.03
N ALA A 309 5.21 -6.27 20.59
CA ALA A 309 6.56 -5.71 20.64
C ALA A 309 7.11 -5.79 22.06
N LEU A 310 8.20 -6.55 22.25
CA LEU A 310 8.91 -6.59 23.53
C LEU A 310 9.61 -5.25 23.76
N THR A 311 9.11 -4.47 24.72
CA THR A 311 9.46 -3.06 24.89
C THR A 311 9.61 -2.75 26.38
N ASP A 312 10.67 -2.02 26.75
CA ASP A 312 10.78 -1.45 28.10
C ASP A 312 9.78 -0.31 28.22
N LEU A 313 8.79 -0.45 29.09
CA LEU A 313 7.74 0.54 29.27
C LEU A 313 7.91 1.14 30.67
N PRO A 314 8.66 2.23 30.87
CA PRO A 314 8.85 2.86 32.18
C PRO A 314 7.61 3.61 32.66
N ASP A 315 7.58 3.98 33.95
CA ASP A 315 6.49 4.81 34.49
C ASP A 315 6.50 6.20 33.83
N GLY A 316 5.32 6.77 33.61
CA GLY A 316 5.19 8.10 32.98
C GLY A 316 5.42 8.13 31.46
N ILE A 317 5.51 6.96 30.81
CA ILE A 317 5.53 6.84 29.34
C ILE A 317 4.17 7.19 28.69
N GLU A 318 3.12 7.29 29.50
CA GLU A 318 1.80 7.75 29.09
C GLU A 318 1.86 9.18 28.56
N GLY A 319 0.95 9.53 27.65
CA GLY A 319 0.97 10.85 27.03
C GLY A 319 -0.18 11.06 26.05
N VAL A 320 -0.18 12.25 25.44
CA VAL A 320 -1.00 12.54 24.27
C VAL A 320 -0.04 12.67 23.09
N PHE A 321 -0.35 11.96 22.01
CA PHE A 321 0.49 11.78 20.82
C PHE A 321 -0.34 12.01 19.56
N GLY A 322 0.34 12.04 18.42
CA GLY A 322 -0.21 12.37 17.11
C GLY A 322 0.76 13.23 16.30
N VAL A 323 0.62 13.23 14.99
CA VAL A 323 1.46 14.01 14.07
C VAL A 323 0.84 15.40 13.83
N GLU A 324 1.64 16.46 13.94
CA GLU A 324 1.19 17.82 13.65
C GLU A 324 0.75 17.93 12.17
N GLY A 325 -0.54 18.23 11.96
CA GLY A 325 -1.16 18.30 10.62
C GLY A 325 -2.05 17.11 10.28
N GLU A 326 -1.98 16.02 11.06
CA GLU A 326 -2.96 14.93 11.02
C GLU A 326 -4.07 15.18 12.04
N ALA A 327 -5.27 14.67 11.79
CA ALA A 327 -6.43 14.85 12.66
C ALA A 327 -6.46 13.82 13.80
N GLU A 328 -5.29 13.47 14.33
CA GLU A 328 -5.09 12.40 15.30
C GLU A 328 -4.86 12.98 16.71
N ASP A 329 -5.73 12.62 17.65
CA ASP A 329 -5.65 12.95 19.08
C ASP A 329 -5.65 11.63 19.85
N ILE A 330 -4.46 11.16 20.20
CA ILE A 330 -4.22 9.80 20.68
C ILE A 330 -3.71 9.85 22.12
N ARG A 331 -4.37 9.12 23.03
CA ARG A 331 -3.97 9.03 24.44
C ARG A 331 -3.37 7.66 24.75
N GLY A 332 -2.16 7.63 25.29
CA GLY A 332 -1.50 6.41 25.78
C GLY A 332 -1.97 6.00 27.18
N HIS A 333 -2.21 4.71 27.39
CA HIS A 333 -2.62 4.12 28.69
C HIS A 333 -1.67 2.98 29.07
N LEU A 334 -0.89 3.16 30.14
CA LEU A 334 0.01 2.13 30.64
C LEU A 334 -0.71 1.31 31.70
N ILE A 335 -1.03 0.05 31.38
CA ILE A 335 -1.80 -0.81 32.28
C ILE A 335 -1.16 -2.18 32.46
N GLU A 336 -1.38 -2.76 33.64
CA GLU A 336 -1.03 -4.14 33.92
C GLU A 336 -1.76 -5.10 32.97
N PHE A 337 -1.13 -6.20 32.59
CA PHE A 337 -1.73 -7.19 31.70
C PHE A 337 -3.06 -7.74 32.23
N GLU A 338 -3.16 -7.98 33.54
CA GLU A 338 -4.40 -8.46 34.16
C GLU A 338 -5.53 -7.41 34.11
N ALA A 339 -5.18 -6.11 34.10
CA ALA A 339 -6.15 -5.05 33.91
C ALA A 339 -6.69 -5.06 32.47
N LEU A 340 -5.82 -5.22 31.46
CA LEU A 340 -6.25 -5.41 30.07
C LEU A 340 -7.24 -6.58 29.94
N MET A 341 -6.94 -7.72 30.54
CA MET A 341 -7.84 -8.88 30.50
C MET A 341 -9.18 -8.61 31.20
N SER A 342 -9.18 -7.81 32.28
CA SER A 342 -10.39 -7.37 32.96
C SER A 342 -11.23 -6.43 32.09
N LEU A 343 -10.61 -5.51 31.35
CA LEU A 343 -11.29 -4.62 30.41
C LEU A 343 -11.90 -5.37 29.22
N ILE A 344 -11.24 -6.44 28.75
CA ILE A 344 -11.81 -7.35 27.75
C ILE A 344 -13.03 -8.08 28.32
N ALA A 345 -12.94 -8.59 29.55
CA ALA A 345 -14.02 -9.31 30.20
C ALA A 345 -15.25 -8.43 30.51
N SER A 346 -15.04 -7.14 30.84
CA SER A 346 -16.11 -6.17 31.06
C SER A 346 -16.76 -5.69 29.74
N GLY A 347 -16.07 -5.83 28.61
CA GLY A 347 -16.48 -5.33 27.30
C GLY A 347 -16.10 -3.88 27.02
N GLU A 348 -15.32 -3.26 27.91
CA GLU A 348 -14.76 -1.91 27.68
C GLU A 348 -13.73 -1.92 26.54
N VAL A 349 -12.91 -2.98 26.47
CA VAL A 349 -12.16 -3.28 25.25
C VAL A 349 -13.05 -4.08 24.30
N ASN A 350 -13.43 -3.44 23.20
CA ASN A 350 -14.27 -4.01 22.14
C ASN A 350 -13.63 -3.89 20.74
N ASN A 351 -12.35 -3.50 20.67
CA ASN A 351 -11.55 -3.53 19.45
C ASN A 351 -11.03 -4.95 19.19
N ALA A 352 -11.50 -5.58 18.10
CA ALA A 352 -11.16 -6.97 17.80
C ALA A 352 -9.65 -7.22 17.59
N PRO A 353 -8.88 -6.37 16.89
CA PRO A 353 -7.41 -6.50 16.83
C PRO A 353 -6.71 -6.54 18.19
N LEU A 354 -7.09 -5.65 19.11
CA LEU A 354 -6.55 -5.65 20.47
C LEU A 354 -6.94 -6.93 21.22
N MET A 355 -8.21 -7.33 21.17
CA MET A 355 -8.67 -8.56 21.82
C MET A 355 -7.92 -9.80 21.30
N LEU A 356 -7.74 -9.92 19.98
CA LEU A 356 -7.00 -11.03 19.35
C LEU A 356 -5.55 -11.05 19.84
N THR A 357 -4.91 -9.89 19.86
CA THR A 357 -3.51 -9.74 20.28
C THR A 357 -3.35 -10.05 21.77
N ALA A 358 -4.26 -9.57 22.62
CA ALA A 358 -4.27 -9.83 24.05
C ALA A 358 -4.47 -11.32 24.38
N LEU A 359 -5.37 -12.00 23.68
CA LEU A 359 -5.61 -13.44 23.87
C LEU A 359 -4.42 -14.28 23.39
N TRP A 360 -3.77 -13.88 22.29
CA TRP A 360 -2.51 -14.49 21.88
C TRP A 360 -1.43 -14.26 22.94
N LEU A 361 -1.29 -13.02 23.44
CA LEU A 361 -0.33 -12.67 24.46
C LEU A 361 -0.58 -13.48 25.74
N GLN A 362 -1.83 -13.63 26.18
CA GLN A 362 -2.21 -14.46 27.32
C GLN A 362 -1.65 -15.89 27.20
N ARG A 363 -1.76 -16.49 26.02
CA ARG A 363 -1.25 -17.84 25.72
C ARG A 363 0.28 -17.90 25.74
N GLU A 364 0.94 -16.88 25.19
CA GLU A 364 2.41 -16.82 25.04
C GLU A 364 3.13 -16.19 26.23
N ARG A 365 2.38 -15.62 27.18
CA ARG A 365 2.89 -14.77 28.27
C ARG A 365 3.99 -15.46 29.08
N ALA A 366 3.76 -16.73 29.43
CA ALA A 366 4.75 -17.51 30.18
C ALA A 366 6.07 -17.68 29.42
N ARG A 367 6.01 -17.93 28.11
CA ARG A 367 7.20 -18.05 27.25
C ARG A 367 7.95 -16.71 27.17
N LEU A 368 7.23 -15.61 26.96
CA LEU A 368 7.83 -14.29 26.77
C LEU A 368 8.45 -13.71 28.06
N ARG A 369 7.95 -14.11 29.23
CA ARG A 369 8.48 -13.72 30.55
C ARG A 369 9.62 -14.61 31.04
N THR A 370 9.89 -15.73 30.36
CA THR A 370 11.01 -16.60 30.74
C THR A 370 12.31 -15.96 30.30
N PRO A 371 13.30 -15.76 31.21
CA PRO A 371 14.59 -15.21 30.83
C PRO A 371 15.24 -16.07 29.75
N ARG A 372 15.63 -15.47 28.61
CA ARG A 372 16.44 -16.17 27.63
C ARG A 372 17.82 -16.42 28.25
N HIS A 373 18.17 -17.69 28.46
CA HIS A 373 19.53 -18.06 28.87
C HIS A 373 20.48 -17.67 27.73
N GLY A 374 21.16 -16.52 27.85
CA GLY A 374 22.06 -16.03 26.81
C GLY A 374 22.66 -14.64 27.01
N ASP A 375 22.00 -13.72 27.73
CA ASP A 375 22.54 -12.36 27.93
C ASP A 375 23.34 -12.18 29.24
N SER A 376 23.62 -13.27 29.96
CA SER A 376 24.51 -13.26 31.12
C SER A 376 25.95 -13.64 30.72
N ASP A 377 26.60 -12.83 29.89
CA ASP A 377 28.08 -12.82 29.76
C ASP A 377 28.56 -11.61 28.97
N ASN A 378 28.29 -10.40 29.46
CA ASN A 378 29.23 -9.30 29.24
C ASN A 378 29.11 -8.22 30.33
N THR A 379 29.52 -8.55 31.54
CA THR A 379 29.97 -7.54 32.50
C THR A 379 31.08 -8.16 33.36
N SER A 380 32.26 -7.51 33.32
CA SER A 380 33.46 -7.72 34.15
C SER A 380 34.47 -8.75 33.63
N VAL A 381 35.53 -8.29 32.95
CA VAL A 381 36.82 -7.88 33.55
C VAL A 381 37.47 -6.82 32.66
#